data_AF-A0A7Y5BIX0-F1
#
_entry.id   AF-A0A7Y5BIX0-F1
#
_cell.length_a   1.000
_cell.length_b   1.000
_cell.length_c   1.000
_cell.angle_alpha   90.00
_cell.angle_beta   90.00
_cell.angle_gamma   90.00
#
_symmetry.space_group_name_H-M   'P 1'
#
loop_
_entity.id
_entity.type
_entity.pdbx_description
1 polymer ?
#
loop_
_entity_poly.entity_id
_entity_poly.type
_entity_poly.pdbx_seq_one_letter_code
_entity_poly.pdbx_strand_id
1 'polypeptide(L)'
;TPLSIQYVKINSSGQVEPLSNNESLQADKNLNGIKIQFIEKDKLLAEENIKTIYYFTADVSNKGFTSNSGIEKFLKNKGDVAVSFKAASYLPHGKNFSNLKDYVQKNAEVIVMDDTGPKINSFDKNWDIRVFGTYGQPIKAFKDKYQKPLEKLFHEQRPKRLDFRFGYGKNEYQIIIKLSKKHNSQNTKQIQ
;
A
#
# COMPACT_ATOMS: atom_id res chain seq x y z
N THR A 1 -14.20 15.12 -11.54
CA THR A 1 -13.29 15.91 -12.40
C THR A 1 -12.15 16.45 -11.56
N PRO A 2 -10.89 16.43 -12.03
CA PRO A 2 -9.80 17.07 -11.31
C PRO A 2 -10.06 18.58 -11.20
N LEU A 3 -9.92 19.12 -10.00
CA LEU A 3 -9.96 20.56 -9.70
C LEU A 3 -8.60 21.22 -9.96
N SER A 4 -7.52 20.53 -9.60
CA SER A 4 -6.16 21.04 -9.77
C SER A 4 -5.15 19.89 -9.88
N ILE A 5 -4.04 20.18 -10.58
CA ILE A 5 -2.87 19.32 -10.66
C ILE A 5 -1.65 20.20 -10.37
N GLN A 6 -0.85 19.82 -9.38
CA GLN A 6 0.31 20.58 -8.93
C GLN A 6 1.53 19.67 -8.78
N TYR A 7 2.68 20.09 -9.31
CA TYR A 7 3.96 19.45 -9.02
C TYR A 7 4.38 19.75 -7.58
N VAL A 8 4.74 18.70 -6.85
CA VAL A 8 5.10 18.76 -5.44
C VAL A 8 6.32 17.91 -5.14
N LYS A 9 6.97 18.18 -4.00
CA LYS A 9 8.03 17.35 -3.43
C LYS A 9 7.78 17.09 -1.95
N ILE A 10 8.35 16.00 -1.43
CA ILE A 10 8.41 15.75 0.02
C ILE A 10 9.73 16.29 0.55
N ASN A 11 9.68 17.25 1.47
CA ASN A 11 10.88 17.78 2.09
C ASN A 11 11.43 16.85 3.20
N SER A 12 12.56 17.22 3.79
CA SER A 12 13.24 16.41 4.82
C SER A 12 12.46 16.27 6.14
N SER A 13 11.42 17.08 6.38
CA SER A 13 10.50 16.95 7.53
C SER A 13 9.29 16.06 7.22
N GLY A 14 9.15 15.58 5.98
CA GLY A 14 8.01 14.78 5.55
C GLY A 14 6.77 15.60 5.20
N GLN A 15 6.93 16.91 4.99
CA GLN A 15 5.86 17.78 4.51
C GLN A 15 5.86 17.83 2.98
N VAL A 16 4.67 17.98 2.40
CA VAL A 16 4.50 18.14 0.96
C VAL A 16 4.46 19.62 0.63
N GLU A 17 5.37 20.06 -0.23
CA GLU A 17 5.46 21.46 -0.67
C GLU A 17 5.42 21.56 -2.21
N PRO A 18 4.90 22.67 -2.76
CA PRO A 18 4.98 22.94 -4.20
C PRO A 18 6.43 22.91 -4.68
N LEU A 19 6.68 22.33 -5.86
CA LEU A 19 7.94 22.54 -6.57
C LEU A 19 7.98 23.99 -7.05
N SER A 20 9.06 24.73 -6.71
CA SER A 20 9.21 26.11 -7.16
C SER A 20 9.64 26.17 -8.63
N ASN A 21 9.36 27.28 -9.33
CA ASN A 21 9.63 27.44 -10.76
C ASN A 21 11.12 27.28 -11.15
N ASN A 22 12.04 27.45 -10.19
CA ASN A 22 13.48 27.32 -10.41
C ASN A 22 14.00 25.91 -10.08
N GLU A 23 13.16 25.04 -9.52
CA GLU A 23 13.52 23.67 -9.18
C GLU A 23 13.13 22.74 -10.33
N SER A 24 14.13 22.23 -11.04
CA SER A 24 13.86 21.18 -12.03
C SER A 24 13.43 19.89 -11.30
N LEU A 25 12.48 19.14 -11.89
CA LEU A 25 12.13 17.78 -11.48
C LEU A 25 13.35 16.82 -11.43
N GLN A 26 14.51 17.25 -11.96
CA GLN A 26 15.74 16.48 -12.03
C GLN A 26 16.70 16.71 -10.85
N ALA A 27 16.56 17.81 -10.10
CA ALA A 27 17.54 18.22 -9.09
C ALA A 27 17.52 17.37 -7.82
N ASP A 28 16.36 16.80 -7.47
CA ASP A 28 16.20 15.84 -6.37
C ASP A 28 15.23 14.75 -6.81
N LYS A 29 15.73 13.75 -7.54
CA LYS A 29 14.88 12.71 -8.18
C LYS A 29 14.11 11.85 -7.18
N ASN A 30 14.56 11.83 -5.92
CA ASN A 30 13.94 11.06 -4.87
C ASN A 30 12.91 11.97 -4.18
N LEU A 31 11.62 11.65 -4.33
CA LEU A 31 10.47 12.27 -3.64
C LEU A 31 9.75 13.43 -4.35
N ASN A 32 9.97 13.61 -5.65
CA ASN A 32 9.11 14.44 -6.50
C ASN A 32 7.81 13.69 -6.87
N GLY A 33 6.75 14.45 -7.11
CA GLY A 33 5.44 13.91 -7.42
C GLY A 33 4.43 14.93 -7.91
N ILE A 34 3.18 14.49 -7.99
CA ILE A 34 2.03 15.31 -8.33
C ILE A 34 0.97 15.21 -7.23
N LYS A 35 0.37 16.34 -6.90
CA LYS A 35 -0.83 16.47 -6.09
C LYS A 35 -2.00 16.72 -7.04
N ILE A 36 -3.02 15.86 -6.98
CA ILE A 36 -4.26 16.03 -7.73
C ILE A 36 -5.38 16.26 -6.71
N GLN A 37 -6.10 17.37 -6.82
CA GLN A 37 -7.34 17.57 -6.08
C GLN A 37 -8.53 17.32 -6.99
N PHE A 38 -9.56 16.67 -6.49
CA PHE A 38 -10.75 16.33 -7.25
C PHE A 38 -11.98 16.24 -6.34
N ILE A 39 -13.15 16.33 -6.96
CA ILE A 39 -14.43 15.99 -6.34
C ILE A 39 -15.01 14.74 -7.00
N GLU A 40 -15.68 13.94 -6.19
CA GLU A 40 -16.50 12.82 -6.68
C GLU A 40 -17.62 13.37 -7.58
N LYS A 41 -18.01 12.58 -8.59
CA LYS A 41 -18.90 13.04 -9.66
C LYS A 41 -20.24 13.58 -9.13
N ASP A 42 -20.75 12.98 -8.06
CA ASP A 42 -22.08 13.27 -7.52
C ASP A 42 -22.04 14.20 -6.29
N LYS A 43 -20.90 14.88 -6.07
CA LYS A 43 -20.71 15.82 -4.96
C LYS A 43 -20.60 17.26 -5.46
N LEU A 44 -21.16 18.18 -4.68
CA LEU A 44 -21.03 19.62 -4.92
C LEU A 44 -19.61 20.10 -4.56
N LEU A 45 -19.17 21.17 -5.22
CA LEU A 45 -17.93 21.85 -4.87
C LEU A 45 -18.06 22.51 -3.50
N ALA A 46 -17.53 21.84 -2.49
CA ALA A 46 -17.39 22.32 -1.12
C ALA A 46 -16.08 21.72 -0.55
N GLU A 47 -15.43 22.43 0.37
CA GLU A 47 -14.08 22.10 0.83
C GLU A 47 -13.99 20.68 1.42
N GLU A 48 -15.01 20.26 2.17
CA GLU A 48 -15.15 18.93 2.76
C GLU A 48 -15.28 17.80 1.72
N ASN A 49 -15.73 18.14 0.51
CA ASN A 49 -15.87 17.18 -0.60
C ASN A 49 -14.59 17.06 -1.44
N ILE A 50 -13.61 17.95 -1.24
CA ILE A 50 -12.34 17.89 -1.97
C ILE A 50 -11.51 16.70 -1.48
N LYS A 51 -11.18 15.81 -2.41
CA LYS A 51 -10.26 14.69 -2.19
C LYS A 51 -8.90 15.02 -2.81
N THR A 52 -7.85 14.47 -2.22
CA THR A 52 -6.47 14.66 -2.69
C THR A 52 -5.80 13.32 -2.96
N ILE A 53 -5.22 13.17 -4.16
CA ILE A 53 -4.28 12.10 -4.50
C ILE A 53 -2.88 12.69 -4.53
N TYR A 54 -1.94 11.99 -3.90
CA TYR A 54 -0.52 12.23 -4.07
C TYR A 54 0.10 11.05 -4.81
N TYR A 55 0.88 11.33 -5.86
CA TYR A 55 1.62 10.33 -6.62
C TYR A 55 3.10 10.69 -6.62
N PHE A 56 3.92 9.90 -5.94
CA PHE A 56 5.35 10.16 -5.78
C PHE A 56 6.19 9.06 -6.41
N THR A 57 7.37 9.44 -6.90
CA THR A 57 8.45 8.47 -7.17
C THR A 57 9.39 8.44 -5.97
N ALA A 58 9.54 7.27 -5.35
CA ALA A 58 10.37 7.08 -4.16
C ALA A 58 11.04 5.70 -4.17
N ASP A 59 12.30 5.65 -3.72
CA ASP A 59 12.95 4.39 -3.35
C ASP A 59 12.44 3.97 -1.97
N VAL A 60 11.65 2.89 -1.93
CA VAL A 60 11.11 2.30 -0.69
C VAL A 60 11.89 1.07 -0.22
N SER A 61 13.07 0.81 -0.80
CA SER A 61 14.02 -0.16 -0.25
C SER A 61 14.62 0.36 1.05
N ASN A 62 15.31 -0.47 1.82
CA ASN A 62 15.99 -0.06 3.06
C ASN A 62 17.02 1.06 2.84
N LYS A 63 17.48 1.30 1.60
CA LYS A 63 18.40 2.41 1.28
C LYS A 63 17.66 3.76 1.19
N GLY A 64 16.47 3.79 0.60
CA GLY A 64 15.66 5.00 0.46
C GLY A 64 14.66 5.22 1.60
N PHE A 65 14.14 4.13 2.18
CA PHE A 65 13.23 4.10 3.32
C PHE A 65 13.99 3.86 4.62
N THR A 66 14.86 4.79 4.97
CA THR A 66 15.61 4.80 6.22
C THR A 66 14.80 5.48 7.33
N SER A 67 15.16 5.20 8.58
CA SER A 67 14.68 5.96 9.74
C SER A 67 14.96 7.44 9.51
N ASN A 68 13.92 8.29 9.56
CA ASN A 68 13.97 9.74 9.34
C ASN A 68 14.11 10.23 7.89
N SER A 69 14.01 9.35 6.90
CA SER A 69 13.85 9.78 5.50
C SER A 69 12.57 10.60 5.32
N GLY A 70 12.57 11.53 4.35
CA GLY A 70 11.40 12.38 4.09
C GLY A 70 10.14 11.57 3.79
N ILE A 71 10.27 10.47 3.03
CA ILE A 71 9.15 9.56 2.73
C ILE A 71 8.63 8.83 3.97
N GLU A 72 9.51 8.40 4.87
CA GLU A 72 9.11 7.70 6.09
C GLU A 72 8.38 8.64 7.06
N LYS A 73 8.87 9.88 7.20
CA LYS A 73 8.19 10.93 7.96
C LYS A 73 6.85 11.31 7.34
N PHE A 74 6.78 11.46 6.02
CA PHE A 74 5.54 11.76 5.30
C PHE A 74 4.47 10.70 5.59
N LEU A 75 4.84 9.42 5.50
CA LEU A 75 3.92 8.32 5.78
C LEU A 75 3.53 8.29 7.26
N LYS A 76 4.48 8.44 8.20
CA LYS A 76 4.19 8.52 9.64
C LYS A 76 3.24 9.66 10.01
N ASN A 77 3.36 10.81 9.37
CA ASN A 77 2.49 11.97 9.61
C ASN A 77 1.03 11.72 9.20
N LYS A 78 0.72 10.63 8.48
CA LYS A 78 -0.65 10.21 8.17
C LYS A 78 -1.33 9.43 9.30
N GLY A 79 -0.58 8.96 10.29
CA GLY A 79 -1.10 8.07 11.34
C GLY A 79 -1.46 6.69 10.79
N ASP A 80 -2.58 6.16 11.24
CA ASP A 80 -3.09 4.87 10.80
C ASP A 80 -3.60 4.92 9.35
N VAL A 81 -3.22 3.93 8.55
CA VAL A 81 -3.45 3.94 7.10
C VAL A 81 -4.06 2.64 6.57
N ALA A 82 -4.74 2.73 5.43
CA ALA A 82 -4.99 1.58 4.58
C ALA A 82 -3.83 1.45 3.56
N VAL A 83 -3.33 0.23 3.37
CA VAL A 83 -2.19 -0.04 2.48
C VAL A 83 -2.61 -1.00 1.37
N SER A 84 -2.09 -0.77 0.16
CA SER A 84 -2.26 -1.70 -0.95
C SER A 84 -0.92 -2.08 -1.58
N PHE A 85 -0.69 -3.37 -1.82
CA PHE A 85 0.40 -3.85 -2.67
C PHE A 85 -0.17 -4.44 -3.94
N LYS A 86 0.31 -3.96 -5.09
CA LYS A 86 -0.16 -4.40 -6.40
C LYS A 86 1.03 -4.58 -7.31
N ALA A 87 1.24 -5.78 -7.82
CA ALA A 87 2.31 -6.09 -8.77
C ALA A 87 3.69 -5.56 -8.32
N ALA A 88 4.00 -5.72 -7.03
CA ALA A 88 5.19 -5.18 -6.36
C ALA A 88 6.47 -6.00 -6.64
N SER A 89 6.53 -6.72 -7.77
CA SER A 89 7.67 -7.54 -8.21
C SER A 89 8.24 -8.50 -7.15
N TYR A 90 7.43 -8.91 -6.16
CA TYR A 90 7.85 -9.72 -4.99
C TYR A 90 8.99 -9.08 -4.17
N LEU A 91 9.23 -7.77 -4.34
CA LEU A 91 10.29 -7.04 -3.64
C LEU A 91 10.13 -7.12 -2.11
N PRO A 92 8.91 -6.97 -1.53
CA PRO A 92 8.71 -7.10 -0.09
C PRO A 92 9.00 -8.50 0.48
N HIS A 93 9.20 -9.54 -0.35
CA HIS A 93 9.63 -10.85 0.15
C HIS A 93 11.05 -10.82 0.69
N GLY A 94 11.90 -9.92 0.18
CA GLY A 94 13.31 -9.82 0.52
C GLY A 94 13.60 -9.08 1.82
N LYS A 95 14.86 -9.18 2.28
CA LYS A 95 15.37 -8.42 3.43
C LYS A 95 15.57 -6.94 3.12
N ASN A 96 15.81 -6.58 1.86
CA ASN A 96 16.03 -5.20 1.41
C ASN A 96 14.80 -4.29 1.51
N PHE A 97 13.66 -4.81 1.95
CA PHE A 97 12.41 -4.07 2.15
C PHE A 97 11.84 -4.32 3.56
N SER A 98 12.70 -4.68 4.53
CA SER A 98 12.28 -4.89 5.92
C SER A 98 11.71 -3.62 6.54
N ASN A 99 12.34 -2.46 6.33
CA ASN A 99 11.88 -1.21 6.94
C ASN A 99 10.45 -0.84 6.48
N LEU A 100 10.17 -1.03 5.18
CA LEU A 100 8.83 -0.83 4.63
C LEU A 100 7.82 -1.82 5.24
N LYS A 101 8.19 -3.10 5.38
CA LYS A 101 7.33 -4.10 6.02
C LYS A 101 7.02 -3.75 7.46
N ASP A 102 8.04 -3.39 8.23
CA ASP A 102 7.88 -3.03 9.65
C ASP A 102 6.97 -1.81 9.80
N TYR A 103 7.15 -0.80 8.92
CA TYR A 103 6.25 0.35 8.85
C TYR A 103 4.80 -0.09 8.56
N VAL A 104 4.58 -0.92 7.55
CA VAL A 104 3.23 -1.35 7.16
C VAL A 104 2.59 -2.19 8.26
N GLN A 105 3.31 -3.15 8.85
CA GLN A 105 2.76 -3.99 9.92
C GLN A 105 2.41 -3.18 11.18
N LYS A 106 3.18 -2.13 11.47
CA LYS A 106 2.91 -1.24 12.60
C LYS A 106 1.74 -0.30 12.37
N ASN A 107 1.65 0.35 11.21
CA ASN A 107 0.75 1.50 10.99
C ASN A 107 -0.46 1.19 10.08
N ALA A 108 -0.50 0.04 9.40
CA ALA A 108 -1.65 -0.29 8.56
C ALA A 108 -2.79 -0.88 9.38
N GLU A 109 -4.02 -0.42 9.18
CA GLU A 109 -5.22 -1.03 9.77
C GLU A 109 -5.81 -2.11 8.85
N VAL A 110 -5.71 -1.86 7.55
CA VAL A 110 -6.10 -2.80 6.50
C VAL A 110 -5.01 -2.85 5.44
N ILE A 111 -4.68 -4.06 4.99
CA ILE A 111 -3.80 -4.30 3.86
C ILE A 111 -4.59 -5.06 2.79
N VAL A 112 -4.56 -4.56 1.55
CA VAL A 112 -5.11 -5.25 0.38
C VAL A 112 -3.96 -5.56 -0.57
N MET A 113 -3.68 -6.83 -0.83
CA MET A 113 -2.53 -7.20 -1.65
C MET A 113 -2.78 -8.40 -2.56
N ASP A 114 -1.97 -8.53 -3.60
CA ASP A 114 -1.73 -9.81 -4.27
C ASP A 114 -0.59 -10.57 -3.56
N ASP A 115 -0.19 -11.71 -4.11
CA ASP A 115 0.92 -12.50 -3.55
C ASP A 115 2.31 -11.88 -3.73
N THR A 116 2.39 -10.73 -4.41
CA THR A 116 3.64 -9.97 -4.60
C THR A 116 3.96 -9.05 -3.44
N GLY A 117 2.99 -8.80 -2.55
CA GLY A 117 3.20 -8.11 -1.27
C GLY A 117 4.07 -8.90 -0.27
N PRO A 118 4.15 -8.48 1.00
CA PRO A 118 4.85 -9.24 2.03
C PRO A 118 4.35 -10.69 2.12
N LYS A 119 5.25 -11.63 2.44
CA LYS A 119 4.90 -13.05 2.51
C LYS A 119 3.79 -13.27 3.55
N ILE A 120 2.88 -14.20 3.27
CA ILE A 120 1.74 -14.42 4.17
C ILE A 120 2.16 -14.83 5.58
N ASN A 121 3.28 -15.54 5.69
CA ASN A 121 3.86 -15.99 6.96
C ASN A 121 4.62 -14.90 7.73
N SER A 122 4.77 -13.68 7.18
CA SER A 122 5.32 -12.57 7.95
C SER A 122 4.28 -11.92 8.87
N PHE A 123 2.99 -12.17 8.65
CA PHE A 123 1.92 -11.63 9.49
C PHE A 123 1.64 -12.55 10.66
N ASP A 124 1.53 -11.96 11.85
CA ASP A 124 1.27 -12.68 13.09
C ASP A 124 -0.24 -12.90 13.31
N LYS A 125 -0.58 -13.46 14.48
CA LYS A 125 -1.97 -13.76 14.88
C LYS A 125 -2.84 -12.52 15.11
N ASN A 126 -2.27 -11.31 15.16
CA ASN A 126 -3.02 -10.07 15.34
C ASN A 126 -3.73 -9.63 14.05
N TRP A 127 -3.40 -10.25 12.92
CA TRP A 127 -4.07 -10.05 11.66
C TRP A 127 -5.17 -11.09 11.45
N ASP A 128 -6.36 -10.63 11.03
CA ASP A 128 -7.35 -11.48 10.38
C ASP A 128 -7.07 -11.48 8.88
N ILE A 129 -6.96 -12.66 8.29
CA ILE A 129 -6.54 -12.83 6.89
C ILE A 129 -7.67 -13.48 6.12
N ARG A 130 -8.12 -12.79 5.07
CA ARG A 130 -9.15 -13.28 4.13
C ARG A 130 -8.60 -13.30 2.72
N VAL A 131 -8.81 -14.42 2.03
CA VAL A 131 -8.41 -14.58 0.63
C VAL A 131 -9.62 -14.53 -0.29
N PHE A 132 -9.43 -14.04 -1.51
CA PHE A 132 -10.44 -13.94 -2.56
C PHE A 132 -9.84 -14.37 -3.90
N GLY A 133 -10.66 -15.02 -4.72
CA GLY A 133 -10.31 -15.42 -6.08
C GLY A 133 -9.64 -16.80 -6.16
N THR A 134 -8.56 -16.92 -6.90
CA THR A 134 -7.84 -18.18 -7.13
C THR A 134 -6.34 -17.96 -7.07
N TYR A 135 -5.67 -18.78 -6.26
CA TYR A 135 -4.22 -18.81 -6.16
C TYR A 135 -3.64 -19.94 -7.02
N GLY A 136 -2.44 -19.71 -7.54
CA GLY A 136 -1.77 -20.58 -8.50
C GLY A 136 -0.30 -20.19 -8.66
N GLN A 137 0.32 -20.64 -9.75
CA GLN A 137 1.74 -20.39 -9.97
C GLN A 137 2.01 -18.93 -10.37
N PRO A 138 2.96 -18.22 -9.73
CA PRO A 138 3.49 -16.96 -10.23
C PRO A 138 3.97 -17.05 -11.68
N ILE A 139 4.03 -15.91 -12.37
CA ILE A 139 4.60 -15.83 -13.71
C ILE A 139 6.04 -16.40 -13.74
N LYS A 140 6.50 -16.88 -14.90
CA LYS A 140 7.79 -17.59 -15.05
C LYS A 140 8.98 -16.89 -14.37
N ALA A 141 9.05 -15.56 -14.45
CA ALA A 141 10.11 -14.76 -13.84
C ALA A 141 10.15 -14.83 -12.29
N PHE A 142 9.04 -15.19 -11.66
CA PHE A 142 8.86 -15.26 -10.20
C PHE A 142 8.41 -16.64 -9.72
N LYS A 143 8.61 -17.70 -10.51
CA LYS A 143 8.14 -19.06 -10.19
C LYS A 143 8.55 -19.53 -8.77
N ASP A 144 9.74 -19.15 -8.32
CA ASP A 144 10.30 -19.56 -7.03
C ASP A 144 9.74 -18.74 -5.85
N LYS A 145 8.77 -17.85 -6.10
CA LYS A 145 8.06 -17.04 -5.10
C LYS A 145 6.72 -17.64 -4.67
N TYR A 146 6.39 -18.84 -5.15
CA TYR A 146 5.22 -19.59 -4.72
C TYR A 146 5.19 -19.77 -3.19
N GLN A 147 4.02 -19.61 -2.59
CA GLN A 147 3.82 -19.63 -1.15
C GLN A 147 2.90 -20.80 -0.78
N LYS A 148 3.47 -21.94 -0.40
CA LYS A 148 2.71 -23.10 0.14
C LYS A 148 1.76 -22.72 1.29
N PRO A 149 2.13 -21.82 2.24
CA PRO A 149 1.19 -21.39 3.27
C PRO A 149 -0.02 -20.62 2.72
N LEU A 150 0.14 -19.88 1.62
CA LEU A 150 -0.94 -19.15 0.98
C LEU A 150 -1.88 -20.11 0.22
N GLU A 151 -1.32 -21.09 -0.48
CA GLU A 151 -2.09 -22.19 -1.08
C GLU A 151 -2.96 -22.92 -0.05
N LYS A 152 -2.38 -23.29 1.09
CA LYS A 152 -3.13 -23.90 2.20
C LYS A 152 -4.30 -23.02 2.63
N LEU A 153 -4.08 -21.71 2.78
CA LEU A 153 -5.12 -20.76 3.17
C LEU A 153 -6.26 -20.69 2.15
N PHE A 154 -5.95 -20.73 0.85
CA PHE A 154 -6.95 -20.81 -0.21
C PHE A 154 -7.78 -22.10 -0.17
N HIS A 155 -7.14 -23.24 0.10
CA HIS A 155 -7.84 -24.51 0.26
C HIS A 155 -8.76 -24.54 1.48
N GLU A 156 -8.34 -23.92 2.60
CA GLU A 156 -9.12 -23.85 3.83
C GLU A 156 -10.31 -22.89 3.72
N GLN A 157 -10.10 -21.70 3.16
CA GLN A 157 -11.15 -20.68 3.07
C GLN A 157 -12.13 -20.87 1.89
N ARG A 158 -11.72 -21.62 0.85
CA ARG A 158 -12.53 -21.90 -0.36
C ARG A 158 -13.20 -20.63 -0.91
N PRO A 159 -12.43 -19.58 -1.23
CA PRO A 159 -13.01 -18.30 -1.61
C PRO A 159 -13.74 -18.36 -2.96
N LYS A 160 -14.69 -17.44 -3.14
CA LYS A 160 -15.32 -17.24 -4.45
C LYS A 160 -14.29 -16.69 -5.44
N ARG A 161 -14.44 -17.10 -6.71
CA ARG A 161 -13.70 -16.52 -7.84
C ARG A 161 -14.02 -15.03 -7.94
N LEU A 162 -13.00 -14.25 -8.30
CA LEU A 162 -13.18 -12.86 -8.68
C LEU A 162 -13.58 -12.81 -10.16
N ASP A 163 -14.20 -11.71 -10.57
CA ASP A 163 -14.56 -11.38 -11.94
C ASP A 163 -13.58 -10.36 -12.56
N PHE A 164 -12.55 -9.96 -11.82
CA PHE A 164 -11.52 -9.03 -12.25
C PHE A 164 -10.12 -9.45 -11.77
N ARG A 165 -9.10 -8.95 -12.47
CA ARG A 165 -7.70 -9.29 -12.20
C ARG A 165 -7.04 -8.31 -11.25
N PHE A 166 -6.27 -8.85 -10.31
CA PHE A 166 -5.38 -8.10 -9.42
C PHE A 166 -4.00 -8.79 -9.42
N GLY A 167 -2.91 -8.01 -9.47
CA GLY A 167 -1.54 -8.50 -9.68
C GLY A 167 -1.12 -8.86 -11.11
N TYR A 168 -0.08 -9.72 -11.22
CA TYR A 168 0.53 -10.19 -12.48
C TYR A 168 -0.14 -11.41 -13.12
N GLY A 169 -1.15 -11.99 -12.46
CA GLY A 169 -1.79 -13.23 -12.86
C GLY A 169 -2.23 -13.30 -14.31
N LYS A 170 -1.97 -14.41 -14.99
CA LYS A 170 -2.61 -14.77 -16.27
C LYS A 170 -3.89 -15.59 -16.01
N ASN A 171 -4.92 -15.38 -16.83
CA ASN A 171 -6.17 -16.15 -16.85
C ASN A 171 -6.91 -16.18 -15.49
N GLU A 172 -7.08 -17.38 -14.90
CA GLU A 172 -7.82 -17.63 -13.65
C GLU A 172 -7.07 -17.15 -12.40
N TYR A 173 -5.80 -16.74 -12.51
CA TYR A 173 -5.04 -16.22 -11.39
C TYR A 173 -5.51 -14.82 -11.01
N GLN A 174 -6.35 -14.75 -10.00
CA GLN A 174 -6.97 -13.53 -9.51
C GLN A 174 -6.91 -13.59 -7.99
N ILE A 175 -6.03 -12.82 -7.37
CA ILE A 175 -5.83 -12.91 -5.93
C ILE A 175 -6.02 -11.56 -5.30
N ILE A 176 -6.84 -11.54 -4.26
CA ILE A 176 -6.83 -10.47 -3.27
C ILE A 176 -6.68 -11.11 -1.91
N ILE A 177 -5.73 -10.61 -1.14
CA ILE A 177 -5.52 -10.93 0.26
C ILE A 177 -5.88 -9.66 1.01
N LYS A 178 -6.93 -9.74 1.83
CA LYS A 178 -7.29 -8.70 2.79
C LYS A 178 -6.76 -9.12 4.14
N LEU A 179 -5.91 -8.28 4.72
CA LEU A 179 -5.51 -8.38 6.11
C LEU A 179 -6.12 -7.23 6.89
N SER A 180 -6.69 -7.50 8.05
CA SER A 180 -7.22 -6.46 8.94
C SER A 180 -6.69 -6.68 10.34
N LYS A 181 -6.22 -5.62 11.00
CA LYS A 181 -5.81 -5.71 12.40
C LYS A 181 -7.02 -6.09 13.25
N LYS A 182 -6.83 -7.02 14.18
CA LYS A 182 -7.83 -7.37 15.18
C LYS A 182 -7.82 -6.27 16.26
N HIS A 183 -8.88 -5.48 16.34
CA HIS A 183 -9.10 -4.65 17.52
C HIS A 183 -9.63 -5.53 18.65
N ASN A 184 -8.91 -5.58 19.77
CA ASN A 184 -9.46 -6.15 20.99
C ASN A 184 -10.53 -5.20 21.52
N SER A 185 -11.79 -5.63 21.44
CA SER A 185 -12.97 -4.91 21.93
C SER A 185 -13.03 -4.85 23.46
N GLN A 186 -12.02 -4.28 24.12
CA GLN A 186 -12.01 -4.12 25.58
C GLN A 186 -12.06 -2.67 26.09
N ASN A 187 -12.13 -1.64 25.24
CA ASN A 187 -12.18 -0.24 25.69
C ASN A 187 -13.34 0.60 25.13
N THR A 188 -14.53 0.01 24.95
CA THR A 188 -15.76 0.76 24.57
C THR A 188 -16.82 0.77 25.68
N LYS A 189 -16.39 0.86 26.94
CA LYS A 189 -17.26 1.21 28.07
C LYS A 189 -16.54 2.19 28.99
N GLN A 190 -16.69 3.48 28.71
CA GLN A 190 -16.83 4.58 29.69
C GLN A 190 -16.74 5.91 28.96
N ILE A 191 -17.81 6.29 28.27
CA ILE A 191 -18.31 7.67 28.28
C ILE A 191 -19.84 7.52 28.25
N GLN A 192 -20.46 7.56 29.42
CA GLN A 192 -21.84 7.98 29.62
C GLN A 192 -21.78 9.37 30.24
#